data_AF-A0A3M1IRX1-F1
#
_entry.id   AF-A0A3M1IRX1-F1
#
_cell.length_a   1.000
_cell.length_b   1.000
_cell.length_c   1.000
_cell.angle_alpha   90.00
_cell.angle_beta   90.00
_cell.angle_gamma   90.00
#
_symmetry.space_group_name_H-M   'P 1'
#
loop_
_entity.id
_entity.type
_entity.pdbx_description
1 polymer ?
#
loop_
_entity_poly.entity_id
_entity_poly.type
_entity_poly.pdbx_seq_one_letter_code
_entity_poly.pdbx_strand_id
1 'polypeptide(L)'
;MNNLTPQEIQQIAEEAYIYAYPMLDNYKMLFAQAVYKQSPAYEAPVNQLKHNSTLLGPDYTAIVRPNNDTFYSIIWLDLRAEPIIFQVPAIHDRRYYSFQLIDLYTHNFDYIGTRTTGFGAGTYMFAGPDWDGEQPAGVNRVFRAESNFAVALGRTQVFGPDDVENVKAIQAQYQAAPLSAYLGAEAPPAPAPVDFPIWNPEQVKSAGFIGYLNFLLGQLKPHPGEAELLARFAKIGAGPGLAFDPQQVDAETLSAIKAGIAGATEKIEQATKALGEYKNGWMLISGIFGNRQAMQGKYLTRAAAAAFGLWGNNLEEAFYPECSRDADGEALDAGKHNYVLHFPADQIPPVKAFWSLSMYKLPEQLFIHNPLNRYVISSITEGLKYGEDGSLTIYLQHKSPGPDKESNWLPAPDGPFSLQARLYWPKPEALNPLYAPPPLRKA
;
A
#
# COMPACT_ATOMS: atom_id res chain seq x y z
N MET A 1 -34.20 14.14 -6.72
CA MET A 1 -33.73 13.31 -7.85
C MET A 1 -34.84 13.15 -8.90
N ASN A 2 -35.78 14.10 -8.99
CA ASN A 2 -37.17 13.82 -9.41
C ASN A 2 -37.38 13.75 -10.93
N ASN A 3 -36.31 13.67 -11.73
CA ASN A 3 -36.36 13.62 -13.20
C ASN A 3 -35.45 12.54 -13.78
N LEU A 4 -34.92 11.62 -12.96
CA LEU A 4 -34.12 10.49 -13.44
C LEU A 4 -34.97 9.22 -13.48
N THR A 5 -34.76 8.42 -14.51
CA THR A 5 -35.26 7.05 -14.55
C THR A 5 -34.48 6.15 -13.57
N PRO A 6 -35.08 5.04 -13.09
CA PRO A 6 -34.36 4.07 -12.26
C PRO A 6 -33.07 3.55 -12.91
N GLN A 7 -33.07 3.39 -14.25
CA GLN A 7 -31.89 2.94 -14.99
C GLN A 7 -30.77 3.98 -14.98
N GLU A 8 -31.08 5.27 -15.11
CA GLU A 8 -30.08 6.34 -14.99
C GLU A 8 -29.51 6.43 -13.58
N ILE A 9 -30.36 6.29 -12.54
CA ILE A 9 -29.92 6.26 -11.14
C ILE A 9 -28.96 5.09 -10.92
N GLN A 10 -29.29 3.90 -11.41
CA GLN A 10 -28.46 2.71 -11.31
C GLN A 10 -27.07 2.94 -11.94
N GLN A 11 -27.01 3.49 -13.15
CA GLN A 11 -25.74 3.76 -13.84
C GLN A 11 -24.88 4.78 -13.10
N ILE A 12 -25.48 5.89 -12.64
CA ILE A 12 -24.75 6.92 -11.89
C ILE A 12 -24.25 6.35 -10.55
N ALA A 13 -25.06 5.56 -9.85
CA ALA A 13 -24.67 4.92 -8.60
C ALA A 13 -23.53 3.92 -8.79
N GLU A 14 -23.54 3.15 -9.87
CA GLU A 14 -22.45 2.23 -10.22
C GLU A 14 -21.13 2.98 -10.44
N GLU A 15 -21.15 4.02 -11.28
CA GLU A 15 -19.97 4.85 -11.56
C GLU A 15 -19.45 5.55 -10.29
N ALA A 16 -20.35 6.10 -9.46
CA ALA A 16 -20.01 6.77 -8.21
C ALA A 16 -19.42 5.79 -7.19
N TYR A 17 -19.95 4.56 -7.12
CA TYR A 17 -19.41 3.54 -6.22
C TYR A 17 -18.02 3.07 -6.64
N ILE A 18 -17.80 2.84 -7.93
CA ILE A 18 -16.46 2.52 -8.47
C ILE A 18 -15.46 3.64 -8.15
N TYR A 19 -15.86 4.90 -8.35
CA TYR A 19 -15.03 6.06 -8.01
C TYR A 19 -14.71 6.13 -6.50
N ALA A 20 -15.72 5.92 -5.66
CA ALA A 20 -15.61 6.04 -4.21
C ALA A 20 -14.86 4.87 -3.56
N TYR A 21 -14.90 3.67 -4.14
CA TYR A 21 -14.38 2.44 -3.53
C TYR A 21 -12.97 2.58 -2.91
N PRO A 22 -11.93 3.03 -3.63
CA PRO A 22 -10.60 3.20 -3.03
C PRO A 22 -10.59 4.24 -1.89
N MET A 23 -11.40 5.30 -2.01
CA MET A 23 -11.49 6.35 -0.99
C MET A 23 -12.23 5.85 0.26
N LEU A 24 -13.24 5.00 0.11
CA LEU A 24 -13.96 4.38 1.23
C LEU A 24 -13.04 3.45 2.03
N ASP A 25 -12.23 2.63 1.35
CA ASP A 25 -11.29 1.73 2.03
C ASP A 25 -10.13 2.51 2.68
N ASN A 26 -9.68 3.60 2.06
CA ASN A 26 -8.74 4.53 2.68
C ASN A 26 -9.33 5.24 3.91
N TYR A 27 -10.59 5.65 3.84
CA TYR A 27 -11.30 6.27 4.95
C TYR A 27 -11.45 5.33 6.15
N LYS A 28 -11.77 4.06 5.89
CA LYS A 28 -11.78 3.01 6.93
C LYS A 28 -10.46 2.98 7.69
N MET A 29 -9.33 3.06 6.98
CA MET A 29 -8.01 3.06 7.60
C MET A 29 -7.74 4.35 8.38
N LEU A 30 -8.03 5.53 7.82
CA LEU A 30 -7.94 6.81 8.55
C LEU A 30 -8.75 6.77 9.85
N PHE A 31 -10.02 6.34 9.75
CA PHE A 31 -10.92 6.28 10.89
C PHE A 31 -10.40 5.31 11.96
N ALA A 32 -10.00 4.11 11.56
CA ALA A 32 -9.52 3.08 12.48
C ALA A 32 -8.15 3.39 13.10
N GLN A 33 -7.25 4.06 12.38
CA GLN A 33 -5.86 4.27 12.82
C GLN A 33 -5.64 5.61 13.53
N ALA A 34 -6.44 6.64 13.24
CA ALA A 34 -6.19 8.00 13.75
C ALA A 34 -7.39 8.66 14.45
N VAL A 35 -8.62 8.25 14.15
CA VAL A 35 -9.84 8.91 14.67
C VAL A 35 -10.44 8.12 15.84
N TYR A 36 -10.71 6.83 15.65
CA TYR A 36 -11.40 5.99 16.64
C TYR A 36 -10.41 5.36 17.62
N LYS A 37 -10.19 6.02 18.75
CA LYS A 37 -9.22 5.62 19.79
C LYS A 37 -9.44 4.21 20.37
N GLN A 38 -10.66 3.68 20.28
CA GLN A 38 -10.99 2.33 20.76
C GLN A 38 -10.78 1.24 19.69
N SER A 39 -10.39 1.63 18.46
CA SER A 39 -10.03 0.68 17.42
C SER A 39 -8.83 -0.17 17.85
N PRO A 40 -8.84 -1.49 17.64
CA PRO A 40 -7.65 -2.33 17.86
C PRO A 40 -6.52 -2.01 16.88
N ALA A 41 -6.82 -1.30 15.78
CA ALA A 41 -5.84 -0.82 14.81
C ALA A 41 -5.43 0.64 15.06
N TYR A 42 -5.80 1.24 16.20
CA TYR A 42 -5.42 2.62 16.50
C TYR A 42 -3.89 2.75 16.64
N GLU A 43 -3.31 3.69 15.90
CA GLU A 43 -1.86 3.91 15.86
C GLU A 43 -1.46 5.15 16.66
N ALA A 44 -1.95 6.32 16.25
CA ALA A 44 -1.70 7.62 16.87
C ALA A 44 -2.70 8.68 16.37
N PRO A 45 -2.89 9.80 17.08
CA PRO A 45 -3.60 10.96 16.55
C PRO A 45 -2.98 11.47 15.24
N VAL A 46 -3.75 12.24 14.47
CA VAL A 46 -3.20 12.98 13.31
C VAL A 46 -2.03 13.87 13.72
N ASN A 47 -1.10 14.06 12.79
CA ASN A 47 0.15 14.82 12.92
C ASN A 47 1.13 14.23 13.97
N GLN A 48 0.96 12.98 14.38
CA GLN A 48 1.89 12.26 15.27
C GLN A 48 2.42 11.00 14.59
N LEU A 49 3.72 10.77 14.75
CA LEU A 49 4.39 9.57 14.24
C LEU A 49 4.17 8.37 15.15
N LYS A 50 3.97 7.22 14.52
CA LYS A 50 3.98 5.92 15.17
C LYS A 50 4.93 4.98 14.44
N HIS A 51 5.70 4.21 15.21
CA HIS A 51 6.61 3.20 14.68
C HIS A 51 6.17 1.81 15.11
N ASN A 52 6.25 0.86 14.18
CA ASN A 52 6.12 -0.56 14.43
C ASN A 52 7.41 -1.25 14.01
N SER A 53 8.18 -1.67 15.01
CA SER A 53 9.56 -2.12 14.88
C SER A 53 9.75 -3.56 15.36
N THR A 54 8.76 -4.41 15.08
CA THR A 54 8.74 -5.81 15.53
C THR A 54 8.88 -6.73 14.33
N LEU A 55 9.84 -7.66 14.38
CA LEU A 55 9.92 -8.76 13.42
C LEU A 55 8.72 -9.69 13.64
N LEU A 56 8.00 -10.00 12.57
CA LEU A 56 6.80 -10.81 12.64
C LEU A 56 7.17 -12.29 12.50
N GLY A 57 6.68 -13.09 13.43
CA GLY A 57 6.80 -14.55 13.41
C GLY A 57 5.50 -15.24 13.01
N PRO A 58 5.50 -16.58 12.96
CA PRO A 58 4.31 -17.39 12.66
C PRO A 58 3.17 -17.23 13.65
N ASP A 59 3.44 -16.76 14.87
CA ASP A 59 2.39 -16.49 15.87
C ASP A 59 1.63 -15.18 15.59
N TYR A 60 2.12 -14.36 14.65
CA TYR A 60 1.44 -13.15 14.21
C TYR A 60 0.46 -13.46 13.07
N THR A 61 -0.84 -13.31 13.34
CA THR A 61 -1.91 -13.69 12.41
C THR A 61 -2.84 -12.53 12.02
N ALA A 62 -2.59 -11.33 12.55
CA ALA A 62 -3.47 -10.17 12.37
C ALA A 62 -3.39 -9.54 10.97
N ILE A 63 -2.25 -9.66 10.29
CA ILE A 63 -2.07 -9.19 8.90
C ILE A 63 -1.58 -10.35 8.05
N VAL A 64 -2.25 -10.55 6.93
CA VAL A 64 -1.96 -11.57 5.94
C VAL A 64 -0.78 -11.13 5.07
N ARG A 65 0.09 -12.05 4.67
CA ARG A 65 1.36 -11.79 3.96
C ARG A 65 2.24 -10.74 4.65
N PRO A 66 2.58 -10.93 5.94
CA PRO A 66 3.42 -10.00 6.67
C PRO A 66 4.77 -9.76 5.99
N ASN A 67 5.29 -8.54 6.10
CA ASN A 67 6.58 -8.13 5.56
C ASN A 67 7.64 -8.10 6.67
N ASN A 68 8.74 -8.83 6.48
CA ASN A 68 9.90 -8.85 7.39
C ASN A 68 11.16 -8.20 6.79
N ASP A 69 11.06 -7.55 5.63
CA ASP A 69 12.16 -6.80 5.02
C ASP A 69 12.33 -5.41 5.65
N THR A 70 11.23 -4.83 6.14
CA THR A 70 11.18 -3.43 6.59
C THR A 70 10.27 -3.26 7.80
N PHE A 71 10.66 -2.40 8.73
CA PHE A 71 9.80 -1.89 9.79
C PHE A 71 9.01 -0.66 9.33
N TYR A 72 7.79 -0.55 9.84
CA TYR A 72 6.85 0.47 9.43
C TYR A 72 6.91 1.70 10.34
N SER A 73 6.68 2.86 9.73
CA SER A 73 6.35 4.10 10.43
C SER A 73 5.13 4.69 9.77
N ILE A 74 4.25 5.34 10.51
CA ILE A 74 3.05 5.95 9.95
C ILE A 74 2.78 7.29 10.60
N ILE A 75 2.32 8.24 9.79
CA ILE A 75 1.72 9.49 10.25
C ILE A 75 0.54 9.79 9.34
N TRP A 76 -0.64 9.88 9.94
CA TRP A 76 -1.79 10.51 9.32
C TRP A 76 -1.66 12.01 9.50
N LEU A 77 -1.87 12.77 8.44
CA LEU A 77 -1.69 14.21 8.38
C LEU A 77 -3.06 14.89 8.37
N ASP A 78 -3.21 15.95 9.16
CA ASP A 78 -4.27 16.96 9.03
C ASP A 78 -3.62 18.27 8.64
N LEU A 79 -3.83 18.67 7.39
CA LEU A 79 -3.16 19.77 6.69
C LEU A 79 -4.02 21.03 6.58
N ARG A 80 -5.17 21.08 7.30
CA ARG A 80 -6.15 22.16 7.19
C ARG A 80 -5.69 23.46 7.85
N ALA A 81 -4.99 23.35 8.97
CA ALA A 81 -4.55 24.51 9.75
C ALA A 81 -3.27 25.11 9.16
N GLU A 82 -2.30 24.23 8.90
CA GLU A 82 -0.98 24.57 8.37
C GLU A 82 -0.26 23.32 7.84
N PRO A 83 0.80 23.52 7.04
CA PRO A 83 1.71 22.44 6.66
C PRO A 83 2.38 21.75 7.86
N ILE A 84 2.77 20.50 7.65
CA ILE A 84 3.57 19.72 8.60
C ILE A 84 4.99 19.55 8.07
N ILE A 85 5.97 19.97 8.86
CA ILE A 85 7.38 19.71 8.63
C ILE A 85 7.68 18.27 9.02
N PHE A 86 8.41 17.57 8.17
CA PHE A 86 8.84 16.20 8.36
C PHE A 86 10.35 16.08 8.13
N GLN A 87 11.07 15.62 9.15
CA GLN A 87 12.52 15.51 9.13
C GLN A 87 12.95 14.06 9.19
N VAL A 88 13.93 13.72 8.35
CA VAL A 88 14.59 12.42 8.35
C VAL A 88 16.09 12.60 8.64
N PRO A 89 16.71 11.70 9.42
CA PRO A 89 18.14 11.71 9.64
C PRO A 89 18.89 11.28 8.37
N ALA A 90 20.20 11.42 8.38
CA ALA A 90 21.04 10.73 7.40
C ALA A 90 20.95 9.22 7.64
N ILE A 91 20.81 8.45 6.55
CA ILE A 91 20.69 7.01 6.58
C ILE A 91 21.99 6.39 6.06
N HIS A 92 22.65 5.60 6.90
CA HIS A 92 23.95 4.99 6.62
C HIS A 92 23.82 3.57 6.05
N ASP A 93 24.97 2.95 5.74
CA ASP A 93 25.09 1.56 5.26
C ASP A 93 24.30 1.25 3.98
N ARG A 94 23.95 2.31 3.23
CA ARG A 94 23.06 2.25 2.06
C ARG A 94 21.73 1.54 2.37
N ARG A 95 21.28 1.57 3.63
CA ARG A 95 20.01 0.99 4.09
C ARG A 95 18.85 1.60 3.32
N TYR A 96 17.99 0.74 2.78
CA TYR A 96 16.76 1.19 2.13
C TYR A 96 15.78 1.80 3.13
N TYR A 97 15.21 2.94 2.77
CA TYR A 97 14.06 3.51 3.43
C TYR A 97 13.19 4.27 2.43
N SER A 98 11.89 4.30 2.70
CA SER A 98 10.92 5.09 1.94
C SER A 98 9.75 5.49 2.81
N PHE A 99 9.20 6.67 2.56
CA PHE A 99 7.90 7.14 3.02
C PHE A 99 7.07 7.38 1.77
N GLN A 100 6.12 6.49 1.55
CA GLN A 100 5.11 6.61 0.51
C GLN A 100 4.08 7.64 0.96
N LEU A 101 3.85 8.68 0.17
CA LEU A 101 2.91 9.75 0.50
C LEU A 101 1.61 9.54 -0.27
N ILE A 102 0.50 9.39 0.44
CA ILE A 102 -0.78 8.96 -0.11
C ILE A 102 -1.87 9.97 0.28
N ASP A 103 -2.58 10.49 -0.71
CA ASP A 103 -3.71 11.40 -0.49
C ASP A 103 -5.01 10.61 -0.20
N LEU A 104 -6.11 11.32 0.08
CA LEU A 104 -7.40 10.67 0.30
C LEU A 104 -7.95 9.97 -0.97
N TYR A 105 -7.49 10.36 -2.15
CA TYR A 105 -7.76 9.65 -3.40
C TYR A 105 -6.95 8.37 -3.55
N THR A 106 -6.10 7.99 -2.60
CA THR A 106 -5.18 6.86 -2.72
C THR A 106 -4.16 7.00 -3.86
N HIS A 107 -3.86 8.22 -4.30
CA HIS A 107 -2.73 8.46 -5.19
C HIS A 107 -1.44 8.54 -4.39
N ASN A 108 -0.41 7.88 -4.91
CA ASN A 108 0.96 8.04 -4.43
C ASN A 108 1.49 9.37 -4.97
N PHE A 109 1.21 10.48 -4.29
CA PHE A 109 1.54 11.81 -4.80
C PHE A 109 3.04 12.10 -4.78
N ASP A 110 3.79 11.51 -3.83
CA ASP A 110 5.25 11.51 -3.87
C ASP A 110 5.86 10.45 -2.93
N TYR A 111 7.19 10.44 -2.84
CA TYR A 111 7.96 9.63 -1.90
C TYR A 111 9.09 10.45 -1.29
N ILE A 112 9.41 10.17 -0.02
CA ILE A 112 10.67 10.59 0.63
C ILE A 112 11.47 9.31 0.89
N GLY A 113 12.72 9.21 0.48
CA GLY A 113 13.45 7.95 0.65
C GLY A 113 14.71 7.85 -0.18
N THR A 114 15.40 6.71 -0.06
CA THR A 114 16.66 6.45 -0.76
C THR A 114 16.58 6.69 -2.26
N ARG A 115 15.43 6.37 -2.86
CA ARG A 115 15.21 6.54 -4.31
C ARG A 115 14.99 7.99 -4.72
N THR A 116 14.18 8.74 -3.99
CA THR A 116 13.66 10.05 -4.43
C THR A 116 14.36 11.22 -3.79
N THR A 117 14.94 11.05 -2.61
CA THR A 117 15.59 12.11 -1.84
C THR A 117 17.00 11.75 -1.38
N GLY A 118 17.44 10.51 -1.60
CA GLY A 118 18.78 10.05 -1.28
C GLY A 118 18.95 9.62 0.18
N PHE A 119 20.21 9.53 0.63
CA PHE A 119 20.61 9.03 1.95
C PHE A 119 20.92 10.13 2.96
N GLY A 120 20.97 11.40 2.53
CA GLY A 120 21.27 12.52 3.41
C GLY A 120 20.10 12.84 4.36
N ALA A 121 20.41 13.54 5.45
CA ALA A 121 19.37 14.15 6.26
C ALA A 121 18.56 15.14 5.42
N GLY A 122 17.27 15.26 5.71
CA GLY A 122 16.38 16.14 4.95
C GLY A 122 15.24 16.67 5.79
N THR A 123 14.85 17.91 5.50
CA THR A 123 13.67 18.59 6.03
C THR A 123 12.68 18.78 4.90
N TYR A 124 11.52 18.17 5.02
CA TYR A 124 10.45 18.21 4.03
C TYR A 124 9.20 18.84 4.62
N MET A 125 8.28 19.24 3.76
CA MET A 125 7.02 19.83 4.20
C MET A 125 5.85 19.21 3.46
N PHE A 126 4.83 18.76 4.18
CA PHE A 126 3.54 18.35 3.64
C PHE A 126 2.58 19.52 3.71
N ALA A 127 2.05 19.95 2.57
CA ALA A 127 1.12 21.07 2.48
C ALA A 127 -0.24 20.59 1.94
N GLY A 128 -1.31 21.10 2.55
CA GLY A 128 -2.68 20.85 2.11
C GLY A 128 -3.02 21.58 0.80
N PRO A 129 -4.19 21.29 0.20
CA PRO A 129 -4.58 21.79 -1.11
C PRO A 129 -4.81 23.32 -1.17
N ASP A 130 -5.09 23.93 -0.02
CA ASP A 130 -5.41 25.36 0.11
C ASP A 130 -4.24 26.20 0.66
N TRP A 131 -3.11 25.57 1.00
CA TRP A 131 -1.93 26.31 1.43
C TRP A 131 -1.24 26.99 0.24
N ASP A 132 -1.11 28.30 0.27
CA ASP A 132 -0.56 29.15 -0.81
C ASP A 132 0.75 29.85 -0.44
N GLY A 133 1.30 29.56 0.74
CA GLY A 133 2.57 30.13 1.20
C GLY A 133 3.79 29.69 0.38
N GLU A 134 4.94 30.28 0.73
CA GLU A 134 6.24 29.98 0.12
C GLU A 134 6.99 28.89 0.89
N GLN A 135 7.88 28.17 0.19
CA GLN A 135 8.77 27.20 0.82
C GLN A 135 9.72 27.92 1.80
N PRO A 136 9.69 27.60 3.11
CA PRO A 136 10.58 28.24 4.07
C PRO A 136 12.06 27.91 3.83
N ALA A 137 12.95 28.80 4.25
CA ALA A 137 14.38 28.53 4.24
C ALA A 137 14.73 27.27 5.05
N GLY A 138 15.65 26.45 4.54
CA GLY A 138 16.06 25.19 5.17
C GLY A 138 15.14 24.00 4.89
N VAL A 139 13.94 24.21 4.34
CA VAL A 139 13.11 23.12 3.80
C VAL A 139 13.68 22.71 2.45
N ASN A 140 13.96 21.41 2.26
CA ASN A 140 14.49 20.85 1.01
C ASN A 140 13.42 20.79 -0.09
N ARG A 141 12.19 20.39 0.25
CA ARG A 141 11.08 20.24 -0.71
C ARG A 141 9.72 20.32 -0.04
N VAL A 142 8.77 20.94 -0.73
CA VAL A 142 7.34 20.92 -0.39
C VAL A 142 6.61 19.88 -1.23
N PHE A 143 5.86 19.00 -0.56
CA PHE A 143 4.95 18.04 -1.17
C PHE A 143 3.52 18.50 -0.94
N ARG A 144 2.74 18.64 -2.03
CA ARG A 144 1.38 19.17 -1.98
C ARG A 144 0.38 18.04 -2.17
N ALA A 145 -0.44 17.80 -1.15
CA ALA A 145 -1.55 16.87 -1.24
C ALA A 145 -2.76 17.55 -1.89
N GLU A 146 -3.57 16.79 -2.63
CA GLU A 146 -4.86 17.26 -3.16
C GLU A 146 -5.99 17.15 -2.12
N SER A 147 -5.64 16.78 -0.88
CA SER A 147 -6.57 16.50 0.21
C SER A 147 -6.08 17.07 1.53
N ASN A 148 -7.04 17.44 2.37
CA ASN A 148 -6.83 17.95 3.73
C ASN A 148 -6.23 16.90 4.67
N PHE A 149 -6.53 15.62 4.42
CA PHE A 149 -5.93 14.50 5.12
C PHE A 149 -5.06 13.69 4.16
N ALA A 150 -3.95 13.16 4.66
CA ALA A 150 -3.05 12.30 3.89
C ALA A 150 -2.36 11.32 4.84
N VAL A 151 -1.69 10.30 4.32
CA VAL A 151 -0.85 9.41 5.12
C VAL A 151 0.55 9.33 4.51
N ALA A 152 1.56 9.40 5.36
CA ALA A 152 2.92 9.00 5.00
C ALA A 152 3.22 7.64 5.63
N LEU A 153 3.39 6.62 4.79
CA LEU A 153 3.69 5.25 5.19
C LEU A 153 5.18 4.97 4.97
N GLY A 154 5.92 4.99 6.08
CA GLY A 154 7.35 4.71 6.19
C GLY A 154 7.68 3.22 6.20
N ARG A 155 8.76 2.85 5.52
CA ARG A 155 9.38 1.53 5.49
C ARG A 155 10.87 1.75 5.69
N THR A 156 11.45 1.18 6.74
CA THR A 156 12.90 1.22 7.00
C THR A 156 13.41 -0.21 7.03
N GLN A 157 14.35 -0.54 6.14
CA GLN A 157 14.88 -1.89 6.00
C GLN A 157 15.46 -2.40 7.31
N VAL A 158 15.24 -3.68 7.62
CA VAL A 158 15.86 -4.41 8.73
C VAL A 158 16.67 -5.55 8.15
N PHE A 159 17.93 -5.68 8.57
CA PHE A 159 18.84 -6.69 8.02
C PHE A 159 18.66 -8.07 8.69
N GLY A 160 18.10 -8.10 9.89
CA GLY A 160 17.83 -9.31 10.65
C GLY A 160 17.54 -9.02 12.13
N PRO A 161 17.41 -10.06 12.96
CA PRO A 161 17.14 -9.91 14.40
C PRO A 161 18.14 -9.02 15.15
N ASP A 162 19.42 -9.08 14.81
CA ASP A 162 20.46 -8.30 15.49
C ASP A 162 20.45 -6.81 15.10
N ASP A 163 19.71 -6.45 14.05
CA ASP A 163 19.62 -5.07 13.52
C ASP A 163 18.37 -4.33 14.03
N VAL A 164 17.50 -5.00 14.80
CA VAL A 164 16.22 -4.45 15.27
C VAL A 164 16.41 -3.15 16.06
N GLU A 165 17.35 -3.12 17.01
CA GLU A 165 17.59 -1.94 17.84
C GLU A 165 18.19 -0.77 17.05
N ASN A 166 18.98 -1.06 16.02
CA ASN A 166 19.51 -0.05 15.11
C ASN A 166 18.37 0.62 14.32
N VAL A 167 17.43 -0.17 13.76
CA VAL A 167 16.28 0.39 13.04
C VAL A 167 15.37 1.20 13.96
N LYS A 168 15.17 0.77 15.21
CA LYS A 168 14.45 1.57 16.23
C LYS A 168 15.13 2.92 16.49
N ALA A 169 16.46 2.93 16.62
CA ALA A 169 17.22 4.16 16.81
C ALA A 169 17.13 5.11 15.60
N ILE A 170 17.06 4.57 14.38
CA ILE A 170 16.79 5.35 13.16
C ILE A 170 15.36 5.92 13.20
N GLN A 171 14.36 5.07 13.46
CA GLN A 171 12.96 5.47 13.48
C GLN A 171 12.68 6.57 14.52
N ALA A 172 13.31 6.49 15.69
CA ALA A 172 13.22 7.49 16.75
C ALA A 172 13.76 8.88 16.35
N GLN A 173 14.53 8.98 15.27
CA GLN A 173 15.03 10.25 14.74
C GLN A 173 14.12 10.86 13.66
N TYR A 174 13.09 10.14 13.20
CA TYR A 174 12.07 10.76 12.35
C TYR A 174 11.25 11.74 13.19
N GLN A 175 11.07 12.97 12.69
CA GLN A 175 10.35 14.01 13.41
C GLN A 175 9.26 14.62 12.54
N ALA A 176 8.15 14.98 13.16
CA ALA A 176 7.07 15.72 12.54
C ALA A 176 6.64 16.86 13.46
N ALA A 177 6.45 18.06 12.90
CA ALA A 177 6.00 19.23 13.65
C ALA A 177 5.18 20.17 12.76
N PRO A 178 4.21 20.92 13.31
CA PRO A 178 3.57 22.01 12.57
C PRO A 178 4.58 23.05 12.09
N LEU A 179 4.29 23.68 10.95
CA LEU A 179 5.16 24.70 10.35
C LEU A 179 5.46 25.86 11.31
N SER A 180 4.44 26.35 12.02
CA SER A 180 4.53 27.41 13.03
C SER A 180 5.55 27.07 14.12
N ALA A 181 5.51 25.84 14.63
CA ALA A 181 6.45 25.35 15.63
C ALA A 181 7.89 25.28 15.09
N TYR A 182 8.07 24.82 13.85
CA TYR A 182 9.40 24.79 13.20
C TYR A 182 9.98 26.20 12.99
N LEU A 183 9.13 27.17 12.64
CA LEU A 183 9.55 28.56 12.42
C LEU A 183 9.67 29.39 13.70
N GLY A 184 9.22 28.86 14.85
CA GLY A 184 9.08 29.64 16.08
C GLY A 184 8.07 30.79 15.95
N ALA A 185 7.05 30.61 15.09
CA ALA A 185 5.99 31.58 14.84
C ALA A 185 4.74 31.28 15.67
N GLU A 186 3.81 32.23 15.71
CA GLU A 186 2.49 32.00 16.29
C GLU A 186 1.72 30.95 15.47
N ALA A 187 1.12 29.98 16.16
CA ALA A 187 0.32 28.95 15.51
C ALA A 187 -0.96 29.56 14.92
N PRO A 188 -1.36 29.18 13.70
CA PRO A 188 -2.64 29.61 13.15
C PRO A 188 -3.81 29.08 13.99
N PRO A 189 -5.01 29.67 13.84
CA PRO A 189 -6.20 29.16 14.49
C PRO A 189 -6.43 27.68 14.19
N ALA A 190 -6.80 26.91 15.21
CA ALA A 190 -7.19 25.52 15.02
C ALA A 190 -8.35 25.42 14.02
N PRO A 191 -8.36 24.41 13.13
CA PRO A 191 -9.44 24.24 12.18
C PRO A 191 -10.70 23.78 12.92
N ALA A 192 -11.86 24.00 12.32
CA ALA A 192 -13.12 23.50 12.88
C ALA A 192 -13.03 21.98 13.14
N PRO A 193 -13.58 21.48 14.26
CA PRO A 193 -13.68 20.05 14.51
C PRO A 193 -14.35 19.33 13.34
N VAL A 194 -13.82 18.17 12.97
CA VAL A 194 -14.43 17.34 11.93
C VAL A 194 -15.38 16.35 12.58
N ASP A 195 -16.62 16.35 12.12
CA ASP A 195 -17.58 15.30 12.43
C ASP A 195 -17.34 14.10 11.50
N PHE A 196 -16.41 13.23 11.88
CA PHE A 196 -16.05 12.05 11.10
C PHE A 196 -17.21 11.03 11.08
N PRO A 197 -17.78 10.67 9.91
CA PRO A 197 -18.81 9.64 9.83
C PRO A 197 -18.34 8.32 10.44
N ILE A 198 -19.07 7.79 11.42
CA ILE A 198 -18.70 6.53 12.08
C ILE A 198 -18.63 5.42 11.03
N TRP A 199 -17.47 4.80 10.85
CA TRP A 199 -17.29 3.72 9.89
C TRP A 199 -18.27 2.58 10.15
N ASN A 200 -19.08 2.24 9.14
CA ASN A 200 -20.00 1.11 9.18
C ASN A 200 -19.96 0.31 7.86
N PRO A 201 -19.53 -0.97 7.90
CA PRO A 201 -19.37 -1.80 6.70
C PRO A 201 -20.69 -2.08 5.96
N GLU A 202 -21.83 -2.04 6.65
CA GLU A 202 -23.14 -2.24 6.03
C GLU A 202 -23.64 -0.95 5.37
N GLN A 203 -23.36 0.21 5.97
CA GLN A 203 -23.74 1.49 5.36
C GLN A 203 -22.97 1.75 4.08
N VAL A 204 -21.66 1.44 4.03
CA VAL A 204 -20.87 1.61 2.80
C VAL A 204 -21.31 0.68 1.68
N LYS A 205 -21.99 -0.44 1.96
CA LYS A 205 -22.58 -1.34 0.94
C LYS A 205 -24.03 -0.98 0.58
N SER A 206 -24.52 0.15 1.08
CA SER A 206 -25.88 0.65 0.85
C SER A 206 -25.82 2.07 0.27
N ALA A 207 -26.97 2.71 0.01
CA ALA A 207 -27.01 4.11 -0.41
C ALA A 207 -26.27 5.07 0.57
N GLY A 208 -26.04 4.65 1.82
CA GLY A 208 -25.22 5.37 2.78
C GLY A 208 -23.78 5.68 2.30
N PHE A 209 -23.23 4.94 1.34
CA PHE A 209 -21.92 5.24 0.74
C PHE A 209 -21.84 6.67 0.17
N ILE A 210 -22.97 7.22 -0.30
CA ILE A 210 -23.06 8.59 -0.82
C ILE A 210 -22.71 9.60 0.29
N GLY A 211 -23.14 9.38 1.53
CA GLY A 211 -22.78 10.22 2.66
C GLY A 211 -21.28 10.21 2.96
N TYR A 212 -20.64 9.03 2.91
CA TYR A 212 -19.18 8.93 3.05
C TYR A 212 -18.46 9.62 1.89
N LEU A 213 -18.92 9.42 0.65
CA LEU A 213 -18.35 10.10 -0.51
C LEU A 213 -18.47 11.62 -0.39
N ASN A 214 -19.61 12.14 0.06
CA ASN A 214 -19.82 13.58 0.26
C ASN A 214 -18.88 14.16 1.31
N PHE A 215 -18.76 13.47 2.44
CA PHE A 215 -17.80 13.82 3.49
C PHE A 215 -16.38 13.88 2.91
N LEU A 216 -15.96 12.82 2.20
CA LEU A 216 -14.62 12.72 1.61
C LEU A 216 -14.40 13.82 0.58
N LEU A 217 -15.31 14.04 -0.36
CA LEU A 217 -15.22 15.12 -1.36
C LEU A 217 -15.11 16.51 -0.71
N GLY A 218 -15.69 16.71 0.48
CA GLY A 218 -15.53 17.93 1.27
C GLY A 218 -14.14 18.12 1.89
N GLN A 219 -13.30 17.09 1.87
CA GLN A 219 -11.91 17.12 2.36
C GLN A 219 -10.87 17.19 1.22
N LEU A 220 -11.31 17.39 -0.01
CA LEU A 220 -10.46 17.37 -1.21
C LEU A 220 -10.57 18.70 -1.95
N LYS A 221 -9.60 18.95 -2.81
CA LYS A 221 -9.75 19.86 -3.94
C LYS A 221 -10.05 19.04 -5.19
N PRO A 222 -11.32 18.99 -5.65
CA PRO A 222 -11.66 18.26 -6.86
C PRO A 222 -10.80 18.65 -8.04
N HIS A 223 -10.25 17.65 -8.73
CA HIS A 223 -9.45 17.89 -9.92
C HIS A 223 -10.35 18.40 -11.06
N PRO A 224 -9.99 19.48 -11.79
CA PRO A 224 -10.85 20.05 -12.84
C PRO A 224 -11.24 19.04 -13.93
N GLY A 225 -10.37 18.08 -14.24
CA GLY A 225 -10.64 16.99 -15.17
C GLY A 225 -11.72 16.00 -14.73
N GLU A 226 -12.24 16.10 -13.51
CA GLU A 226 -13.33 15.28 -12.97
C GLU A 226 -14.64 16.07 -12.81
N ALA A 227 -14.69 17.33 -13.27
CA ALA A 227 -15.86 18.20 -13.06
C ALA A 227 -17.16 17.63 -13.65
N GLU A 228 -17.12 17.10 -14.87
CA GLU A 228 -18.30 16.48 -15.51
C GLU A 228 -18.75 15.21 -14.78
N LEU A 229 -17.79 14.42 -14.28
CA LEU A 229 -18.05 13.22 -13.50
C LEU A 229 -18.76 13.56 -12.19
N LEU A 230 -18.24 14.55 -11.45
CA LEU A 230 -18.86 15.00 -10.21
C LEU A 230 -20.22 15.67 -10.43
N ALA A 231 -20.40 16.40 -11.53
CA ALA A 231 -21.72 16.94 -11.91
C ALA A 231 -22.73 15.83 -12.21
N ARG A 232 -22.28 14.69 -12.75
CA ARG A 232 -23.11 13.50 -12.95
C ARG A 232 -23.48 12.85 -11.62
N PHE A 233 -22.54 12.70 -10.68
CA PHE A 233 -22.79 12.16 -9.34
C PHE A 233 -23.75 13.04 -8.52
N ALA A 234 -23.68 14.37 -8.69
CA ALA A 234 -24.58 15.30 -8.00
C ALA A 234 -26.07 15.02 -8.26
N LYS A 235 -26.41 14.39 -9.39
CA LYS A 235 -27.80 14.04 -9.71
C LYS A 235 -28.41 13.00 -8.76
N ILE A 236 -27.60 12.19 -8.08
CA ILE A 236 -28.02 11.24 -7.04
C ILE A 236 -27.69 11.73 -5.62
N GLY A 237 -27.35 13.01 -5.46
CA GLY A 237 -27.02 13.61 -4.16
C GLY A 237 -25.56 13.43 -3.72
N ALA A 238 -24.66 13.01 -4.62
CA ALA A 238 -23.24 12.92 -4.34
C ALA A 238 -22.51 14.24 -4.68
N GLY A 239 -21.99 14.94 -3.68
CA GLY A 239 -21.24 16.19 -3.86
C GLY A 239 -20.51 16.66 -2.59
N PRO A 240 -19.53 17.58 -2.72
CA PRO A 240 -18.66 17.98 -1.61
C PRO A 240 -19.44 18.51 -0.40
N GLY A 241 -19.27 17.88 0.75
CA GLY A 241 -19.85 18.31 2.04
C GLY A 241 -21.38 18.19 2.16
N LEU A 242 -22.07 17.61 1.16
CA LEU A 242 -23.52 17.44 1.22
C LEU A 242 -23.93 16.39 2.26
N ALA A 243 -24.95 16.68 3.06
CA ALA A 243 -25.59 15.65 3.88
C ALA A 243 -26.36 14.68 2.98
N PHE A 244 -26.35 13.39 3.33
CA PHE A 244 -27.14 12.37 2.66
C PHE A 244 -27.83 11.48 3.71
N ASP A 245 -29.15 11.47 3.69
CA ASP A 245 -29.97 10.62 4.56
C ASP A 245 -30.76 9.63 3.70
N PRO A 246 -30.38 8.33 3.70
CA PRO A 246 -31.10 7.30 2.96
C PRO A 246 -32.58 7.19 3.35
N GLN A 247 -32.97 7.61 4.56
CA GLN A 247 -34.37 7.53 5.03
C GLN A 247 -35.28 8.55 4.33
N GLN A 248 -34.70 9.59 3.72
CA GLN A 248 -35.41 10.63 2.98
C GLN A 248 -35.49 10.34 1.48
N VAL A 249 -34.96 9.20 1.04
CA VAL A 249 -34.95 8.77 -0.36
C VAL A 249 -36.07 7.75 -0.57
N ASP A 250 -36.83 7.88 -1.66
CA ASP A 250 -37.91 6.96 -1.98
C ASP A 250 -37.39 5.54 -2.29
N ALA A 251 -38.26 4.54 -2.13
CA ALA A 251 -37.88 3.13 -2.24
C ALA A 251 -37.41 2.73 -3.64
N GLU A 252 -37.93 3.37 -4.70
CA GLU A 252 -37.54 3.06 -6.08
C GLU A 252 -36.11 3.56 -6.36
N THR A 253 -35.81 4.78 -5.95
CA THR A 253 -34.46 5.36 -6.01
C THR A 253 -33.46 4.55 -5.18
N LEU A 254 -33.81 4.15 -3.95
CA LEU A 254 -32.95 3.30 -3.11
C LEU A 254 -32.66 1.95 -3.76
N SER A 255 -33.67 1.34 -4.38
CA SER A 255 -33.52 0.07 -5.11
C SER A 255 -32.57 0.21 -6.31
N ALA A 256 -32.72 1.29 -7.09
CA ALA A 256 -31.84 1.58 -8.22
C ALA A 256 -30.38 1.83 -7.78
N ILE A 257 -30.16 2.58 -6.70
CA ILE A 257 -28.81 2.79 -6.12
C ILE A 257 -28.20 1.44 -5.69
N LYS A 258 -28.98 0.60 -5.00
CA LYS A 258 -28.53 -0.74 -4.58
C LYS A 258 -28.16 -1.63 -5.77
N ALA A 259 -28.93 -1.58 -6.86
CA ALA A 259 -28.59 -2.29 -8.09
C ALA A 259 -27.28 -1.78 -8.71
N GLY A 260 -27.02 -0.47 -8.65
CA GLY A 260 -25.76 0.14 -9.11
C GLY A 260 -24.56 -0.31 -8.29
N ILE A 261 -24.69 -0.37 -6.97
CA ILE A 261 -23.65 -0.89 -6.06
C ILE A 261 -23.34 -2.37 -6.36
N ALA A 262 -24.37 -3.19 -6.62
CA ALA A 262 -24.19 -4.58 -6.98
C ALA A 262 -23.41 -4.75 -8.30
N GLY A 263 -23.79 -4.00 -9.34
CA GLY A 263 -23.08 -3.98 -10.63
C GLY A 263 -21.62 -3.50 -10.49
N ALA A 264 -21.39 -2.48 -9.66
CA ALA A 264 -20.04 -1.97 -9.39
C ALA A 264 -19.18 -3.03 -8.68
N THR A 265 -19.74 -3.71 -7.69
CA THR A 265 -19.06 -4.77 -6.93
C THR A 265 -18.65 -5.91 -7.86
N GLU A 266 -19.56 -6.36 -8.73
CA GLU A 266 -19.24 -7.39 -9.72
C GLU A 266 -18.11 -6.95 -10.67
N LYS A 267 -18.18 -5.72 -11.20
CA LYS A 267 -17.13 -5.18 -12.07
C LYS A 267 -15.78 -5.09 -11.37
N ILE A 268 -15.76 -4.66 -10.11
CA ILE A 268 -14.54 -4.57 -9.30
C ILE A 268 -13.97 -5.97 -9.06
N GLU A 269 -14.79 -6.96 -8.70
CA GLU A 269 -14.35 -8.34 -8.50
C GLU A 269 -13.77 -8.96 -9.79
N GLN A 270 -14.44 -8.76 -10.92
CA GLN A 270 -13.95 -9.23 -12.22
C GLN A 270 -12.62 -8.56 -12.60
N ALA A 271 -12.53 -7.24 -12.43
CA ALA A 271 -11.31 -6.49 -12.69
C ALA A 271 -10.17 -6.91 -11.76
N THR A 272 -10.46 -7.22 -10.49
CA THR A 272 -9.50 -7.73 -9.49
C THR A 272 -8.94 -9.09 -9.90
N LYS A 273 -9.80 -10.01 -10.35
CA LYS A 273 -9.39 -11.34 -10.85
C LYS A 273 -8.57 -11.28 -12.13
N ALA A 274 -8.76 -10.22 -12.92
CA ALA A 274 -8.04 -9.97 -14.17
C ALA A 274 -6.75 -9.17 -13.98
N LEU A 275 -6.33 -8.89 -12.73
CA LEU A 275 -5.10 -8.15 -12.47
C LEU A 275 -3.87 -9.01 -12.77
N GLY A 276 -2.93 -8.38 -13.48
CA GLY A 276 -1.63 -8.93 -13.75
C GLY A 276 -1.60 -9.96 -14.87
N GLU A 277 -0.39 -10.41 -15.18
CA GLU A 277 -0.11 -11.44 -16.17
C GLU A 277 0.66 -12.59 -15.52
N TYR A 278 0.50 -13.80 -16.04
CA TYR A 278 1.20 -14.98 -15.54
C TYR A 278 2.38 -15.33 -16.45
N LYS A 279 3.58 -15.43 -15.87
CA LYS A 279 4.79 -15.87 -16.56
C LYS A 279 5.65 -16.68 -15.61
N ASN A 280 6.14 -17.83 -16.05
CA ASN A 280 6.97 -18.74 -15.24
C ASN A 280 6.34 -19.16 -13.89
N GLY A 281 5.00 -19.22 -13.80
CA GLY A 281 4.30 -19.49 -12.54
C GLY A 281 4.17 -18.27 -11.61
N TRP A 282 4.68 -17.10 -12.02
CA TRP A 282 4.58 -15.84 -11.30
C TRP A 282 3.46 -14.96 -11.86
N MET A 283 2.61 -14.42 -10.99
CA MET A 283 1.69 -13.33 -11.28
C MET A 283 2.44 -12.00 -11.16
N LEU A 284 2.49 -11.24 -12.25
CA LEU A 284 3.16 -9.95 -12.37
C LEU A 284 2.12 -8.85 -12.50
N ILE A 285 2.05 -7.95 -11.53
CA ILE A 285 1.06 -6.87 -11.51
C ILE A 285 1.75 -5.53 -11.78
N SER A 286 1.20 -4.75 -12.71
CA SER A 286 1.70 -3.41 -13.07
C SER A 286 0.57 -2.42 -13.33
N GLY A 287 0.83 -1.14 -13.13
CA GLY A 287 -0.02 -0.05 -13.62
C GLY A 287 -1.32 0.18 -12.84
N ILE A 288 -1.47 -0.43 -11.66
CA ILE A 288 -2.68 -0.32 -10.82
C ILE A 288 -2.55 0.67 -9.66
N PHE A 289 -1.32 1.14 -9.36
CA PHE A 289 -1.02 2.19 -8.39
C PHE A 289 -0.17 3.28 -9.04
N GLY A 290 -0.26 4.52 -8.55
CA GLY A 290 0.53 5.62 -9.07
C GLY A 290 0.08 6.98 -8.54
N ASN A 291 0.71 8.03 -9.07
CA ASN A 291 0.30 9.40 -8.83
C ASN A 291 -0.99 9.75 -9.63
N ARG A 292 -1.52 10.96 -9.42
CA ARG A 292 -2.68 11.51 -10.15
C ARG A 292 -2.58 11.29 -11.65
N GLN A 293 -1.46 11.66 -12.27
CA GLN A 293 -1.29 11.58 -13.72
C GLN A 293 -1.39 10.13 -14.22
N ALA A 294 -0.75 9.18 -13.55
CA ALA A 294 -0.76 7.77 -13.94
C ALA A 294 -2.13 7.10 -13.76
N MET A 295 -2.94 7.62 -12.83
CA MET A 295 -4.20 7.04 -12.39
C MET A 295 -5.45 7.78 -12.91
N GLN A 296 -5.29 8.93 -13.56
CA GLN A 296 -6.39 9.73 -14.09
C GLN A 296 -7.26 8.91 -15.04
N GLY A 297 -8.58 8.91 -14.81
CA GLY A 297 -9.55 8.16 -15.61
C GLY A 297 -9.56 6.64 -15.39
N LYS A 298 -8.64 6.09 -14.59
CA LYS A 298 -8.54 4.64 -14.32
C LYS A 298 -9.36 4.21 -13.09
N TYR A 299 -10.59 4.70 -12.96
CA TYR A 299 -11.39 4.51 -11.74
C TYR A 299 -11.65 3.03 -11.40
N LEU A 300 -12.01 2.21 -12.39
CA LEU A 300 -12.21 0.77 -12.17
C LEU A 300 -10.89 0.06 -11.81
N THR A 301 -9.78 0.43 -12.43
CA THR A 301 -8.45 -0.11 -12.08
C THR A 301 -8.08 0.25 -10.64
N ARG A 302 -8.30 1.49 -10.21
CA ARG A 302 -8.04 1.94 -8.83
C ARG A 302 -8.92 1.20 -7.82
N ALA A 303 -10.20 0.99 -8.15
CA ALA A 303 -11.11 0.22 -7.30
C ALA A 303 -10.68 -1.25 -7.18
N ALA A 304 -10.30 -1.89 -8.29
CA ALA A 304 -9.73 -3.23 -8.29
C ALA A 304 -8.40 -3.29 -7.52
N ALA A 305 -7.56 -2.26 -7.63
CA ALA A 305 -6.30 -2.17 -6.89
C ALA A 305 -6.52 -2.09 -5.38
N ALA A 306 -7.47 -1.29 -4.92
CA ALA A 306 -7.83 -1.22 -3.50
C ALA A 306 -8.44 -2.53 -3.00
N ALA A 307 -9.30 -3.18 -3.80
CA ALA A 307 -9.87 -4.49 -3.47
C ALA A 307 -8.80 -5.59 -3.40
N PHE A 308 -7.76 -5.50 -4.23
CA PHE A 308 -6.61 -6.40 -4.23
C PHE A 308 -5.66 -6.13 -3.04
N GLY A 309 -5.36 -4.86 -2.78
CA GLY A 309 -4.47 -4.43 -1.71
C GLY A 309 -4.29 -2.90 -1.69
N LEU A 310 -4.89 -2.25 -0.69
CA LEU A 310 -4.75 -0.81 -0.48
C LEU A 310 -3.28 -0.38 -0.27
N TRP A 311 -2.95 0.84 -0.73
CA TRP A 311 -1.63 1.47 -0.57
C TRP A 311 -0.44 0.75 -1.23
N GLY A 312 -0.67 0.05 -2.34
CA GLY A 312 0.43 -0.48 -3.14
C GLY A 312 1.38 0.61 -3.66
N ASN A 313 2.66 0.24 -3.78
CA ASN A 313 3.71 1.16 -4.21
C ASN A 313 3.68 1.36 -5.74
N ASN A 314 4.31 2.45 -6.19
CA ASN A 314 4.70 2.59 -7.59
C ASN A 314 5.76 1.52 -7.90
N LEU A 315 5.78 1.03 -9.15
CA LEU A 315 6.71 -0.01 -9.56
C LEU A 315 8.17 0.39 -9.39
N GLU A 316 8.51 1.67 -9.58
CA GLU A 316 9.87 2.19 -9.43
C GLU A 316 10.35 2.16 -7.96
N GLU A 317 9.41 2.13 -7.02
CA GLU A 317 9.71 2.00 -5.58
C GLU A 317 9.84 0.54 -5.18
N ALA A 318 8.83 -0.27 -5.49
CA ALA A 318 8.85 -1.70 -5.19
C ALA A 318 7.91 -2.50 -6.10
N PHE A 319 8.38 -3.66 -6.54
CA PHE A 319 7.64 -4.60 -7.40
C PHE A 319 7.54 -5.98 -6.75
N TYR A 320 6.35 -6.59 -6.81
CA TYR A 320 5.99 -7.76 -5.98
C TYR A 320 5.48 -8.97 -6.77
N PRO A 321 6.29 -9.67 -7.59
CA PRO A 321 5.88 -10.93 -8.21
C PRO A 321 5.40 -11.95 -7.18
N GLU A 322 4.28 -12.63 -7.45
CA GLU A 322 3.75 -13.69 -6.60
C GLU A 322 3.80 -15.04 -7.34
N CYS A 323 4.32 -16.08 -6.70
CA CYS A 323 4.32 -17.43 -7.27
C CYS A 323 3.42 -18.37 -6.47
N SER A 324 2.58 -19.11 -7.18
CA SER A 324 1.75 -20.19 -6.61
C SER A 324 1.77 -21.47 -7.44
N ARG A 325 2.55 -21.48 -8.53
CA ARG A 325 2.66 -22.61 -9.46
C ARG A 325 4.10 -22.89 -9.87
N ASP A 326 4.42 -24.16 -10.10
CA ASP A 326 5.72 -24.57 -10.61
C ASP A 326 5.83 -24.45 -12.15
N ALA A 327 6.97 -24.88 -12.69
CA ALA A 327 7.29 -24.88 -14.12
C ALA A 327 6.32 -25.70 -14.98
N ASP A 328 5.63 -26.69 -14.40
CA ASP A 328 4.66 -27.54 -15.08
C ASP A 328 3.22 -26.99 -14.95
N GLY A 329 3.05 -25.86 -14.23
CA GLY A 329 1.76 -25.21 -13.98
C GLY A 329 0.98 -25.81 -12.81
N GLU A 330 1.56 -26.75 -12.06
CA GLU A 330 0.93 -27.36 -10.90
C GLU A 330 1.02 -26.44 -9.68
N ALA A 331 0.04 -26.53 -8.79
CA ALA A 331 0.05 -25.76 -7.54
C ALA A 331 1.21 -26.20 -6.64
N LEU A 332 1.89 -25.23 -6.02
CA LEU A 332 3.03 -25.49 -5.14
C LEU A 332 2.60 -26.19 -3.84
N ASP A 333 3.23 -27.34 -3.56
CA ASP A 333 2.93 -28.17 -2.38
C ASP A 333 4.19 -28.88 -1.88
N ALA A 334 4.79 -28.33 -0.82
CA ALA A 334 6.05 -28.81 -0.26
C ALA A 334 5.89 -30.10 0.60
N GLY A 335 4.65 -30.55 0.84
CA GLY A 335 4.37 -31.88 1.39
C GLY A 335 4.45 -32.99 0.35
N LYS A 336 4.39 -32.65 -0.95
CA LYS A 336 4.49 -33.60 -2.07
C LYS A 336 5.86 -33.58 -2.74
N HIS A 337 6.45 -32.39 -2.89
CA HIS A 337 7.68 -32.21 -3.64
C HIS A 337 8.63 -31.25 -2.93
N ASN A 338 9.91 -31.47 -3.12
CA ASN A 338 10.92 -30.47 -2.85
C ASN A 338 11.01 -29.54 -4.06
N TYR A 339 11.25 -28.24 -3.84
CA TYR A 339 11.37 -27.27 -4.92
C TYR A 339 12.72 -26.56 -4.90
N VAL A 340 13.15 -26.14 -6.09
CA VAL A 340 14.34 -25.32 -6.32
C VAL A 340 13.97 -24.14 -7.20
N LEU A 341 14.43 -22.96 -6.80
CA LEU A 341 14.45 -21.76 -7.63
C LEU A 341 15.90 -21.45 -7.98
N HIS A 342 16.25 -21.67 -9.26
CA HIS A 342 17.59 -21.42 -9.78
C HIS A 342 17.58 -20.14 -10.60
N PHE A 343 18.35 -19.15 -10.17
CA PHE A 343 18.67 -17.94 -10.91
C PHE A 343 19.98 -18.12 -11.65
N PRO A 344 19.96 -18.19 -12.99
CA PRO A 344 21.14 -17.87 -13.78
C PRO A 344 21.73 -16.51 -13.38
N ALA A 345 23.05 -16.34 -13.52
CA ALA A 345 23.74 -15.12 -13.09
C ALA A 345 23.17 -13.84 -13.71
N ASP A 346 22.71 -13.92 -14.97
CA ASP A 346 22.09 -12.83 -15.72
C ASP A 346 20.58 -12.65 -15.43
N GLN A 347 20.01 -13.50 -14.58
CA GLN A 347 18.60 -13.48 -14.18
C GLN A 347 18.41 -13.28 -12.67
N ILE A 348 19.45 -12.88 -11.93
CA ILE A 348 19.26 -12.41 -10.55
C ILE A 348 18.41 -11.12 -10.58
N PRO A 349 17.44 -10.93 -9.67
CA PRO A 349 16.54 -9.77 -9.71
C PRO A 349 17.29 -8.42 -9.84
N PRO A 350 17.04 -7.63 -10.91
CA PRO A 350 17.77 -6.40 -11.17
C PRO A 350 17.24 -5.25 -10.30
N VAL A 351 17.91 -5.01 -9.17
CA VAL A 351 17.53 -3.99 -8.17
C VAL A 351 18.67 -3.00 -7.89
N LYS A 352 18.32 -1.81 -7.41
CA LYS A 352 19.27 -0.80 -6.89
C LYS A 352 19.42 -0.84 -5.38
N ALA A 353 18.42 -1.36 -4.66
CA ALA A 353 18.46 -1.56 -3.21
C ALA A 353 18.70 -3.04 -2.89
N PHE A 354 17.65 -3.85 -2.81
CA PHE A 354 17.73 -5.28 -2.49
C PHE A 354 16.51 -6.03 -3.02
N TRP A 355 16.60 -7.36 -3.06
CA TRP A 355 15.46 -8.23 -3.34
C TRP A 355 15.24 -9.21 -2.18
N SER A 356 14.02 -9.72 -2.05
CA SER A 356 13.67 -10.75 -1.08
C SER A 356 12.66 -11.75 -1.64
N LEU A 357 12.58 -12.92 -1.01
CA LEU A 357 11.59 -13.97 -1.21
C LEU A 357 11.00 -14.34 0.15
N SER A 358 9.69 -14.20 0.30
CA SER A 358 8.96 -14.64 1.49
C SER A 358 8.13 -15.89 1.22
N MET A 359 8.11 -16.78 2.20
CA MET A 359 7.34 -18.02 2.18
C MET A 359 6.02 -17.85 2.95
N TYR A 360 4.90 -18.25 2.34
CA TYR A 360 3.60 -18.26 3.00
C TYR A 360 2.90 -19.60 2.84
N LYS A 361 2.34 -20.13 3.93
CA LYS A 361 1.47 -21.32 3.89
C LYS A 361 0.11 -20.97 3.28
N LEU A 362 -0.46 -21.87 2.50
CA LEU A 362 -1.83 -21.76 2.02
C LEU A 362 -2.79 -22.64 2.84
N PRO A 363 -4.06 -22.22 3.01
CA PRO A 363 -4.67 -21.00 2.47
C PRO A 363 -4.46 -19.75 3.32
N GLU A 364 -3.88 -19.86 4.52
CA GLU A 364 -3.86 -18.78 5.53
C GLU A 364 -3.02 -17.58 5.12
N GLN A 365 -2.05 -17.77 4.20
CA GLN A 365 -1.15 -16.74 3.70
C GLN A 365 -0.29 -16.11 4.82
N LEU A 366 0.14 -16.96 5.77
CA LEU A 366 0.94 -16.60 6.95
C LEU A 366 2.30 -17.32 6.95
N PHE A 367 3.22 -16.83 7.77
CA PHE A 367 4.49 -17.50 8.05
C PHE A 367 4.28 -18.84 8.78
N ILE A 368 5.33 -19.66 8.80
CA ILE A 368 5.32 -20.99 9.42
C ILE A 368 6.42 -21.13 10.45
N HIS A 369 6.16 -21.86 11.52
CA HIS A 369 7.21 -22.33 12.42
C HIS A 369 8.22 -23.19 11.63
N ASN A 370 9.52 -22.92 11.80
CA ASN A 370 10.58 -23.69 11.17
C ASN A 370 11.89 -23.64 11.98
N PRO A 371 12.80 -24.62 11.81
CA PRO A 371 14.00 -24.74 12.65
C PRO A 371 14.97 -23.56 12.60
N LEU A 372 14.93 -22.76 11.53
CA LEU A 372 15.82 -21.61 11.35
C LEU A 372 15.21 -20.28 11.80
N ASN A 373 13.92 -20.28 12.19
CA ASN A 373 13.13 -19.05 12.32
C ASN A 373 13.28 -18.12 11.11
N ARG A 374 13.39 -18.71 9.91
CA ARG A 374 13.61 -18.00 8.64
C ARG A 374 12.33 -18.04 7.81
N TYR A 375 11.76 -16.87 7.55
CA TYR A 375 10.55 -16.72 6.73
C TYR A 375 10.81 -15.94 5.44
N VAL A 376 11.98 -15.32 5.35
CA VAL A 376 12.45 -14.52 4.22
C VAL A 376 13.90 -14.90 3.91
N ILE A 377 14.22 -14.95 2.63
CA ILE A 377 15.60 -14.95 2.13
C ILE A 377 15.79 -13.76 1.19
N SER A 378 16.90 -13.05 1.30
CA SER A 378 17.12 -11.77 0.63
C SER A 378 18.52 -11.69 0.05
N SER A 379 18.76 -10.81 -0.93
CA SER A 379 20.10 -10.51 -1.44
C SER A 379 21.10 -10.08 -0.36
N ILE A 380 20.62 -9.67 0.81
CA ILE A 380 21.44 -9.29 1.97
C ILE A 380 21.47 -10.36 3.07
N THR A 381 20.87 -11.54 2.85
CA THR A 381 20.97 -12.65 3.80
C THR A 381 22.44 -13.08 3.92
N GLU A 382 22.97 -13.04 5.14
CA GLU A 382 24.34 -13.43 5.42
C GLU A 382 24.59 -14.90 5.05
N GLY A 383 25.75 -15.15 4.43
CA GLY A 383 26.19 -16.51 4.09
C GLY A 383 25.57 -17.10 2.82
N LEU A 384 24.79 -16.33 2.03
CA LEU A 384 24.33 -16.79 0.72
C LEU A 384 25.50 -17.27 -0.15
N LYS A 385 25.38 -18.49 -0.67
CA LYS A 385 26.37 -19.14 -1.54
C LYS A 385 25.94 -19.05 -3.00
N TYR A 386 26.78 -18.44 -3.82
CA TYR A 386 26.61 -18.41 -5.27
C TYR A 386 27.39 -19.56 -5.92
N GLY A 387 26.93 -20.00 -7.10
CA GLY A 387 27.71 -20.89 -7.95
C GLY A 387 28.95 -20.19 -8.50
N GLU A 388 29.93 -20.97 -8.97
CA GLU A 388 31.15 -20.44 -9.59
C GLU A 388 30.85 -19.61 -10.84
N ASP A 389 29.73 -19.90 -11.51
CA ASP A 389 29.20 -19.17 -12.67
C ASP A 389 28.43 -17.88 -12.29
N GLY A 390 28.35 -17.56 -11.00
CA GLY A 390 27.59 -16.43 -10.47
C GLY A 390 26.09 -16.71 -10.31
N SER A 391 25.62 -17.93 -10.56
CA SER A 391 24.22 -18.32 -10.34
C SER A 391 23.86 -18.36 -8.86
N LEU A 392 22.57 -18.30 -8.56
CA LEU A 392 22.05 -18.46 -7.21
C LEU A 392 20.96 -19.53 -7.19
N THR A 393 21.11 -20.53 -6.33
CA THR A 393 20.10 -21.57 -6.14
C THR A 393 19.49 -21.44 -4.76
N ILE A 394 18.17 -21.24 -4.70
CA ILE A 394 17.37 -21.22 -3.48
C ILE A 394 16.61 -22.54 -3.34
N TYR A 395 16.75 -23.18 -2.19
CA TYR A 395 16.07 -24.42 -1.86
C TYR A 395 14.77 -24.10 -1.11
N LEU A 396 13.65 -24.65 -1.59
CA LEU A 396 12.30 -24.40 -1.08
C LEU A 396 11.69 -25.74 -0.68
N GLN A 397 11.95 -26.16 0.56
CA GLN A 397 11.73 -27.54 1.01
C GLN A 397 11.26 -27.57 2.46
N HIS A 398 10.43 -28.54 2.82
CA HIS A 398 9.99 -28.73 4.20
C HIS A 398 11.13 -29.21 5.11
N LYS A 399 11.94 -30.16 4.62
CA LYS A 399 13.13 -30.68 5.32
C LYS A 399 14.40 -29.99 4.83
N SER A 400 15.41 -29.95 5.68
CA SER A 400 16.72 -29.38 5.33
C SER A 400 17.30 -30.08 4.09
N PRO A 401 17.83 -29.33 3.11
CA PRO A 401 18.55 -29.90 1.95
C PRO A 401 19.94 -30.45 2.29
N GLY A 402 20.33 -30.42 3.58
CA GLY A 402 21.64 -30.81 4.08
C GLY A 402 22.48 -29.59 4.52
N PRO A 403 23.39 -29.74 5.50
CA PRO A 403 24.09 -28.63 6.15
C PRO A 403 24.77 -27.64 5.18
N ASP A 404 25.36 -28.15 4.10
CA ASP A 404 26.10 -27.32 3.14
C ASP A 404 25.21 -26.37 2.33
N LYS A 405 23.90 -26.63 2.30
CA LYS A 405 22.87 -25.93 1.50
C LYS A 405 21.93 -25.07 2.34
N GLU A 406 22.01 -25.14 3.67
CA GLU A 406 21.08 -24.43 4.57
C GLU A 406 21.19 -22.90 4.48
N SER A 407 22.36 -22.38 4.08
CA SER A 407 22.53 -20.94 3.84
C SER A 407 21.57 -20.40 2.77
N ASN A 408 21.25 -21.22 1.77
CA ASN A 408 20.34 -20.88 0.67
C ASN A 408 18.96 -21.53 0.81
N TRP A 409 18.67 -22.11 1.97
CA TRP A 409 17.40 -22.77 2.23
C TRP A 409 16.39 -21.78 2.81
N LEU A 410 15.21 -21.75 2.21
CA LEU A 410 14.01 -21.13 2.75
C LEU A 410 13.02 -22.25 3.13
N PRO A 411 12.82 -22.53 4.43
CA PRO A 411 11.92 -23.59 4.87
C PRO A 411 10.48 -23.40 4.39
N ALA A 412 9.88 -24.47 3.86
CA ALA A 412 8.52 -24.51 3.34
C ALA A 412 7.60 -25.33 4.29
N PRO A 413 6.27 -25.14 4.22
CA PRO A 413 5.34 -25.94 5.03
C PRO A 413 5.34 -27.40 4.57
N ASP A 414 4.85 -28.30 5.42
CA ASP A 414 4.39 -29.62 4.99
C ASP A 414 3.00 -29.48 4.33
N GLY A 415 2.98 -28.95 3.10
CA GLY A 415 1.75 -28.72 2.36
C GLY A 415 1.81 -27.57 1.34
N PRO A 416 0.63 -27.09 0.90
CA PRO A 416 0.50 -25.99 -0.06
C PRO A 416 1.14 -24.69 0.41
N PHE A 417 1.80 -23.98 -0.51
CA PHE A 417 2.44 -22.69 -0.22
C PHE A 417 2.38 -21.72 -1.40
N SER A 418 2.71 -20.46 -1.12
CA SER A 418 2.98 -19.45 -2.13
C SER A 418 4.24 -18.65 -1.76
N LEU A 419 4.84 -18.01 -2.76
CA LEU A 419 5.97 -17.12 -2.59
C LEU A 419 5.61 -15.70 -3.00
N GLN A 420 6.21 -14.73 -2.32
CA GLN A 420 6.27 -13.36 -2.80
C GLN A 420 7.72 -12.96 -3.00
N ALA A 421 8.10 -12.63 -4.23
CA ALA A 421 9.31 -11.90 -4.48
C ALA A 421 9.04 -10.41 -4.25
N ARG A 422 10.01 -9.70 -3.66
CA ARG A 422 9.98 -8.24 -3.55
C ARG A 422 11.26 -7.69 -4.14
N LEU A 423 11.12 -6.80 -5.10
CA LEU A 423 12.23 -6.05 -5.69
C LEU A 423 12.11 -4.62 -5.19
N TYR A 424 13.02 -4.19 -4.32
CA TYR A 424 13.06 -2.81 -3.81
C TYR A 424 13.97 -1.96 -4.68
N TRP A 425 13.44 -0.81 -5.10
CA TRP A 425 14.06 0.09 -6.07
C TRP A 425 14.54 -0.67 -7.32
N PRO A 426 13.63 -1.34 -8.05
CA PRO A 426 13.99 -2.10 -9.25
C PRO A 426 14.69 -1.18 -10.27
N LYS A 427 15.64 -1.76 -11.02
CA LYS A 427 16.25 -1.05 -12.15
C LYS A 427 15.23 -0.95 -13.30
N PRO A 428 15.35 0.02 -14.22
CA PRO A 428 14.41 0.18 -15.33
C PRO A 428 14.21 -1.08 -16.18
N GLU A 429 15.27 -1.87 -16.39
CA GLU A 429 15.22 -3.15 -17.11
C GLU A 429 14.36 -4.22 -16.41
N ALA A 430 14.02 -4.04 -15.13
CA ALA A 430 13.09 -4.91 -14.42
C ALA A 430 11.61 -4.58 -14.67
N LEU A 431 11.33 -3.40 -15.25
CA LEU A 431 9.99 -2.84 -15.34
C LEU A 431 9.45 -2.77 -16.77
N ASN A 432 10.31 -2.93 -17.77
CA ASN A 432 9.88 -2.94 -19.18
C ASN A 432 10.78 -3.85 -20.05
N PRO A 433 10.35 -5.08 -20.37
CA PRO A 433 9.17 -5.76 -19.82
C PRO A 433 9.31 -6.03 -18.31
N LEU A 434 8.21 -6.37 -17.64
CA LEU A 434 8.29 -6.76 -16.23
C LEU A 434 9.20 -7.98 -16.06
N TYR A 435 10.10 -7.90 -15.09
CA TYR A 435 10.95 -9.00 -14.69
C TYR A 435 10.09 -10.15 -14.14
N ALA A 436 10.20 -11.31 -14.77
CA ALA A 436 9.62 -12.54 -14.29
C ALA A 436 10.76 -13.38 -13.71
N PRO A 437 10.72 -13.75 -12.41
CA PRO A 437 11.70 -14.69 -11.89
C PRO A 437 11.66 -16.02 -12.67
N PRO A 438 12.75 -16.81 -12.65
CA PRO A 438 12.73 -18.16 -13.19
C PRO A 438 11.62 -19.01 -12.56
N PRO A 439 11.10 -20.03 -13.27
CA PRO A 439 10.08 -20.89 -12.72
C PRO A 439 10.64 -21.77 -11.60
N LEU A 440 9.83 -22.06 -10.60
CA LEU A 440 10.15 -23.08 -9.60
C LEU A 440 10.12 -24.46 -10.25
N ARG A 441 11.10 -25.31 -9.93
CA ARG A 441 11.18 -26.69 -10.42
C ARG A 441 11.15 -27.65 -9.25
N LYS A 442 10.56 -28.83 -9.47
CA LYS A 442 10.67 -29.95 -8.52
C LYS A 442 12.14 -30.42 -8.49
N ALA A 443 12.66 -30.63 -7.29
CA ALA A 443 14.05 -30.95 -7.00
C ALA A 443 14.38 -32.43 -7.23
#